data_AF-A0A9R1CSQ7-F1
#
_entry.id   AF-A0A9R1CSQ7-F1
#
_cell.length_a   1.000
_cell.length_b   1.000
_cell.length_c   1.000
_cell.angle_alpha   90.00
_cell.angle_beta   90.00
_cell.angle_gamma   90.00
#
_symmetry.space_group_name_H-M   'P 1'
#
loop_
_entity.id
_entity.type
_entity.pdbx_description
1 polymer ?
#
loop_
_entity_poly.entity_id
_entity_poly.type
_entity_poly.pdbx_seq_one_letter_code
_entity_poly.pdbx_strand_id
1 'polypeptide(L)'
;MKLAIVGVGQAGGKILDQLIEYDTTRNTGFVEHAVAVNSARTDLAGLTYVPEADRLLVGQSIVSGHGAGTDPETGKRCVGEDIHEIDDAVGGVATSGIDAFLLIAGLGGGTGSGGGPVIADHLGEIYAEPVYGLGILPSTDEGGIYNRNAANSLQRFARSTDSLLLFDNGAAKSSGETLSEGYREINDEIATRFGNLFSAGEIDAMGGDVAESVVDSSEIINTLGDGGITSIGYATEAIETDEGGLLDRFLGSDDDDLASSGDATNRITSLVRRATLGKLTLPCEPDSAARALLIVSGPPEHLSRKGIDSARDWLETETDCREVRAGDYPLPDEGRVAALVVLSGVTEVPRIEEMQQLAVESDTGPEDDEQDEKDFESLLEYGDDDGSE
;
A
#
# COMPACT_ATOMS: atom_id res chain seq x y z
N MET A 1 5.48 9.86 6.50
CA MET A 1 6.01 9.73 5.13
C MET A 1 5.23 10.62 4.20
N LYS A 2 5.85 11.68 3.70
CA LYS A 2 5.25 12.59 2.72
C LYS A 2 5.40 12.04 1.31
N LEU A 3 4.30 11.99 0.57
CA LEU A 3 4.24 11.37 -0.75
C LEU A 3 3.83 12.35 -1.83
N ALA A 4 4.46 12.20 -3.00
CA ALA A 4 3.86 12.60 -4.27
C ALA A 4 3.17 11.38 -4.90
N ILE A 5 1.84 11.43 -5.05
CA ILE A 5 1.04 10.28 -5.45
C ILE A 5 0.51 10.47 -6.88
N VAL A 6 0.73 9.48 -7.74
CA VAL A 6 0.24 9.47 -9.13
C VAL A 6 -0.77 8.34 -9.30
N GLY A 7 -2.04 8.69 -9.46
CA GLY A 7 -3.11 7.73 -9.73
C GLY A 7 -3.27 7.49 -11.23
N VAL A 8 -2.94 6.30 -11.72
CA VAL A 8 -2.92 5.97 -13.15
C VAL A 8 -4.11 5.11 -13.56
N GLY A 9 -4.87 5.60 -14.55
CA GLY A 9 -6.09 4.97 -15.02
C GLY A 9 -7.26 5.14 -14.05
N GLN A 10 -8.38 4.45 -14.33
CA GLN A 10 -9.61 4.63 -13.55
C GLN A 10 -9.49 4.15 -12.10
N ALA A 11 -8.91 2.96 -11.89
CA ALA A 11 -8.73 2.40 -10.54
C ALA A 11 -7.74 3.24 -9.72
N GLY A 12 -6.58 3.56 -10.30
CA GLY A 12 -5.57 4.40 -9.66
C GLY A 12 -6.10 5.77 -9.27
N GLY A 13 -6.82 6.43 -10.18
CA GLY A 13 -7.45 7.72 -9.90
C GLY A 13 -8.49 7.66 -8.76
N LYS A 14 -9.33 6.63 -8.70
CA LYS A 14 -10.32 6.47 -7.62
C LYS A 14 -9.68 6.18 -6.26
N ILE A 15 -8.61 5.41 -6.23
CA ILE A 15 -7.89 5.12 -4.99
C ILE A 15 -7.15 6.37 -4.51
N LEU A 16 -6.52 7.12 -5.41
CA LEU A 16 -5.94 8.42 -5.10
C LEU A 16 -6.99 9.37 -4.51
N ASP A 17 -8.18 9.44 -5.11
CA ASP A 17 -9.30 10.24 -4.60
C ASP A 17 -9.66 9.86 -3.16
N GLN A 18 -9.70 8.56 -2.86
CA GLN A 18 -10.00 8.02 -1.53
C GLN A 18 -8.87 8.28 -0.52
N LEU A 19 -7.61 8.26 -0.95
CA LEU A 19 -6.46 8.59 -0.10
C LEU A 19 -6.44 10.08 0.25
N ILE A 20 -6.80 10.97 -0.69
CA ILE A 20 -6.93 12.41 -0.40
C ILE A 20 -8.10 12.64 0.57
N GLU A 21 -9.24 11.95 0.40
CA GLU A 21 -10.33 12.00 1.37
C GLU A 21 -9.85 11.56 2.76
N TYR A 22 -9.15 10.43 2.84
CA TYR A 22 -8.60 9.93 4.09
C TYR A 22 -7.65 10.96 4.75
N ASP A 23 -6.72 11.51 3.97
CA ASP A 23 -5.70 12.44 4.46
C ASP A 23 -6.31 13.75 4.97
N THR A 24 -7.23 14.32 4.19
CA THR A 24 -7.89 15.59 4.52
C THR A 24 -8.86 15.47 5.69
N THR A 25 -9.59 14.35 5.80
CA THR A 25 -10.56 14.14 6.89
C THR A 25 -9.88 13.87 8.23
N ARG A 26 -8.68 13.26 8.22
CA ARG A 26 -7.89 12.95 9.42
C ARG A 26 -6.78 13.95 9.68
N ASN A 27 -6.54 14.88 8.75
CA ASN A 27 -5.47 15.87 8.82
C ASN A 27 -4.09 15.22 9.07
N THR A 28 -3.80 14.13 8.36
CA THR A 28 -2.55 13.38 8.50
C THR A 28 -1.38 14.02 7.77
N GLY A 29 -1.62 14.76 6.68
CA GLY A 29 -0.61 15.52 5.95
C GLY A 29 0.41 14.68 5.18
N PHE A 30 0.09 13.41 4.87
CA PHE A 30 1.03 12.54 4.15
C PHE A 30 0.93 12.72 2.62
N VAL A 31 -0.17 13.28 2.11
CA VAL A 31 -0.32 13.59 0.68
C VAL A 31 0.17 15.01 0.41
N GLU A 32 1.44 15.13 0.04
CA GLU A 32 2.02 16.44 -0.28
C GLU A 32 1.60 16.86 -1.70
N HIS A 33 1.59 15.92 -2.65
CA HIS A 33 1.17 16.16 -4.04
C HIS A 33 0.37 14.99 -4.58
N ALA A 34 -0.58 15.27 -5.47
CA ALA A 34 -1.46 14.28 -6.04
C ALA A 34 -1.80 14.62 -7.49
N VAL A 35 -1.58 13.68 -8.40
CA VAL A 35 -1.96 13.83 -9.82
C VAL A 35 -2.71 12.59 -10.28
N ALA A 36 -3.89 12.77 -10.88
CA ALA A 36 -4.64 11.70 -11.53
C ALA A 36 -4.40 11.71 -13.04
N VAL A 37 -3.81 10.65 -13.58
CA VAL A 37 -3.48 10.50 -15.00
C VAL A 37 -4.39 9.46 -15.63
N ASN A 38 -5.15 9.82 -16.67
CA ASN A 38 -5.97 8.84 -17.38
C ASN A 38 -6.18 9.24 -18.85
N SER A 39 -6.48 8.27 -19.71
CA SER A 39 -6.81 8.48 -21.12
C SER A 39 -8.32 8.55 -21.41
N ALA A 40 -9.15 8.39 -20.36
CA ALA A 40 -10.60 8.52 -20.41
C ALA A 40 -11.07 9.78 -19.67
N ARG A 41 -11.67 10.73 -20.40
CA ARG A 41 -12.10 12.02 -19.83
C ARG A 41 -13.21 11.88 -18.79
N THR A 42 -14.14 10.97 -19.02
CA THR A 42 -15.30 10.76 -18.12
C THR A 42 -14.88 10.22 -16.76
N ASP A 43 -13.80 9.43 -16.71
CA ASP A 43 -13.27 8.90 -15.47
C ASP A 43 -12.65 10.00 -14.61
N LEU A 44 -11.84 10.88 -15.22
CA LEU A 44 -11.25 12.03 -14.54
C LEU A 44 -12.35 12.99 -14.02
N ALA A 45 -13.39 13.23 -14.81
CA ALA A 45 -14.51 14.07 -14.40
C ALA A 45 -15.29 13.48 -13.19
N GLY A 46 -15.19 12.17 -12.97
CA GLY A 46 -15.86 11.48 -11.86
C GLY A 46 -15.15 11.56 -10.51
N LEU A 47 -13.91 12.08 -10.45
CA LEU A 47 -13.16 12.25 -9.20
C LEU A 47 -13.75 13.40 -8.37
N THR A 48 -13.70 13.28 -7.05
CA THR A 48 -14.32 14.21 -6.10
C THR A 48 -13.30 15.08 -5.39
N TYR A 49 -12.22 14.48 -4.88
CA TYR A 49 -11.23 15.11 -4.01
C TYR A 49 -9.97 15.55 -4.75
N VAL A 50 -9.55 14.85 -5.82
CA VAL A 50 -8.45 15.31 -6.69
C VAL A 50 -8.87 16.63 -7.36
N PRO A 51 -8.13 17.75 -7.21
CA PRO A 51 -8.51 19.02 -7.84
C PRO A 51 -8.52 18.94 -9.37
N GLU A 52 -9.38 19.71 -10.05
CA GLU A 52 -9.46 19.68 -11.52
C GLU A 52 -8.14 20.01 -12.22
N ALA A 53 -7.30 20.85 -11.61
CA ALA A 53 -5.99 21.23 -12.14
C ALA A 53 -4.99 20.04 -12.15
N ASP A 54 -5.20 19.07 -11.27
CA ASP A 54 -4.31 17.92 -11.08
C ASP A 54 -4.86 16.64 -11.75
N ARG A 55 -5.85 16.80 -12.63
CA ARG A 55 -6.44 15.72 -13.44
C ARG A 55 -5.93 15.80 -14.86
N LEU A 56 -4.89 15.02 -15.16
CA LEU A 56 -4.23 15.02 -16.44
C LEU A 56 -4.85 14.00 -17.41
N LEU A 57 -5.41 14.53 -18.51
CA LEU A 57 -5.88 13.73 -19.63
C LEU A 57 -4.70 13.49 -20.59
N VAL A 58 -4.40 12.22 -20.86
CA VAL A 58 -3.33 11.79 -21.78
C VAL A 58 -3.86 10.99 -22.97
N GLY A 59 -3.06 10.86 -24.02
CA GLY A 59 -3.36 10.08 -25.21
C GLY A 59 -4.47 10.68 -26.08
N GLN A 60 -4.70 12.00 -26.04
CA GLN A 60 -5.71 12.66 -26.87
C GLN A 60 -5.51 12.35 -28.36
N SER A 61 -4.27 12.33 -28.81
CA SER A 61 -3.83 11.97 -30.18
C SER A 61 -4.20 10.53 -30.57
N ILE A 62 -4.28 9.62 -29.60
CA ILE A 62 -4.43 8.17 -29.82
C ILE A 62 -5.88 7.72 -29.63
N VAL A 63 -6.50 8.06 -28.50
CA VAL A 63 -7.82 7.55 -28.09
C VAL A 63 -8.90 8.63 -28.02
N SER A 64 -8.55 9.89 -28.31
CA SER A 64 -9.49 11.02 -28.30
C SER A 64 -10.27 11.16 -26.98
N GLY A 65 -9.66 10.78 -25.85
CA GLY A 65 -10.27 10.87 -24.52
C GLY A 65 -11.29 9.76 -24.17
N HIS A 66 -11.36 8.67 -24.93
CA HIS A 66 -12.28 7.54 -24.67
C HIS A 66 -11.66 6.39 -23.86
N GLY A 67 -10.37 6.48 -23.53
CA GLY A 67 -9.66 5.42 -22.82
C GLY A 67 -8.99 4.39 -23.73
N ALA A 68 -7.99 3.70 -23.18
CA ALA A 68 -7.28 2.58 -23.83
C ALA A 68 -8.03 1.23 -23.71
N GLY A 69 -9.21 1.21 -23.08
CA GLY A 69 -9.95 -0.03 -22.81
C GLY A 69 -9.12 -1.03 -21.99
N THR A 70 -9.01 -2.25 -22.51
CA THR A 70 -8.23 -3.35 -21.94
C THR A 70 -6.97 -3.64 -22.75
N ASP A 71 -6.43 -2.66 -23.47
CA ASP A 71 -5.21 -2.80 -24.26
C ASP A 71 -4.04 -2.04 -23.59
N PRO A 72 -3.14 -2.76 -22.88
CA PRO A 72 -2.00 -2.16 -22.21
C PRO A 72 -1.03 -1.45 -23.16
N GLU A 73 -0.83 -1.95 -24.39
CA GLU A 73 0.11 -1.32 -25.33
C GLU A 73 -0.41 0.04 -25.82
N THR A 74 -1.73 0.18 -26.02
CA THR A 74 -2.34 1.50 -26.22
C THR A 74 -2.17 2.39 -24.99
N GLY A 75 -2.36 1.86 -23.78
CA GLY A 75 -2.15 2.59 -22.53
C GLY A 75 -0.72 3.13 -22.37
N LYS A 76 0.28 2.28 -22.62
CA LYS A 76 1.71 2.60 -22.66
C LYS A 76 2.00 3.74 -23.62
N ARG A 77 1.46 3.67 -24.84
CA ARG A 77 1.64 4.74 -25.85
C ARG A 77 0.98 6.05 -25.43
N CYS A 78 -0.23 6.01 -24.87
CA CYS A 78 -0.93 7.21 -24.41
C CYS A 78 -0.11 7.96 -23.34
N VAL A 79 0.44 7.23 -22.37
CA VAL A 79 1.29 7.81 -21.33
C VAL A 79 2.64 8.24 -21.87
N GLY A 80 3.28 7.43 -22.72
CA GLY A 80 4.59 7.74 -23.27
C GLY A 80 4.63 8.97 -24.18
N GLU A 81 3.57 9.24 -24.96
CA GLU A 81 3.49 10.45 -25.80
C GLU A 81 3.40 11.73 -24.96
N ASP A 82 2.78 11.66 -23.78
CA ASP A 82 2.49 12.82 -22.92
C ASP A 82 3.29 12.78 -21.60
N ILE A 83 4.39 12.00 -21.53
CA ILE A 83 5.17 11.79 -20.31
C ILE A 83 5.72 13.10 -19.72
N HIS A 84 6.06 14.06 -20.57
CA HIS A 84 6.52 15.38 -20.14
C HIS A 84 5.43 16.20 -19.45
N GLU A 85 4.15 16.01 -19.80
CA GLU A 85 3.05 16.70 -19.10
C GLU A 85 2.84 16.10 -17.70
N ILE A 86 3.10 14.80 -17.55
CA ILE A 86 3.09 14.11 -16.25
C ILE A 86 4.26 14.60 -15.41
N ASP A 87 5.47 14.66 -15.98
CA ASP A 87 6.65 15.18 -15.29
C ASP A 87 6.49 16.66 -14.92
N ASP A 88 5.90 17.51 -15.76
CA ASP A 88 5.63 18.91 -15.37
C ASP A 88 4.64 19.00 -14.20
N ALA A 89 3.61 18.15 -14.18
CA ALA A 89 2.61 18.11 -13.11
C ALA A 89 3.18 17.58 -11.78
N VAL A 90 4.08 16.60 -11.85
CA VAL A 90 4.72 15.95 -10.68
C VAL A 90 6.01 16.67 -10.26
N GLY A 91 6.68 17.33 -11.20
CA GLY A 91 8.02 17.92 -11.10
C GLY A 91 8.02 19.43 -10.85
N GLY A 92 6.92 20.15 -11.14
CA GLY A 92 6.67 21.51 -10.65
C GLY A 92 6.67 21.64 -9.10
N VAL A 93 6.87 20.51 -8.45
CA VAL A 93 6.71 20.14 -7.05
C VAL A 93 8.01 19.58 -6.46
N ALA A 94 9.01 19.22 -7.28
CA ALA A 94 10.26 18.57 -6.87
C ALA A 94 11.20 19.42 -5.98
N THR A 95 10.70 20.51 -5.41
CA THR A 95 11.35 21.31 -4.36
C THR A 95 10.66 21.22 -2.98
N SER A 96 9.62 20.37 -2.84
CA SER A 96 8.70 20.39 -1.70
C SER A 96 9.02 19.40 -0.56
N GLY A 97 10.11 18.62 -0.63
CA GLY A 97 10.51 17.76 0.48
C GLY A 97 9.58 16.56 0.70
N ILE A 98 9.28 15.83 -0.39
CA ILE A 98 8.65 14.51 -0.31
C ILE A 98 9.68 13.45 0.11
N ASP A 99 9.21 12.37 0.73
CA ASP A 99 10.02 11.21 1.09
C ASP A 99 10.06 10.16 -0.02
N ALA A 100 8.99 10.05 -0.83
CA ALA A 100 8.86 9.06 -1.91
C ALA A 100 7.77 9.44 -2.93
N PHE A 101 7.83 8.80 -4.10
CA PHE A 101 6.72 8.73 -5.05
C PHE A 101 5.89 7.47 -4.81
N LEU A 102 4.57 7.58 -4.97
CA LEU A 102 3.67 6.43 -4.96
C LEU A 102 2.81 6.41 -6.24
N LEU A 103 3.04 5.42 -7.10
CA LEU A 103 2.24 5.19 -8.30
C LEU A 103 1.15 4.16 -8.03
N ILE A 104 -0.10 4.55 -8.24
CA ILE A 104 -1.25 3.66 -8.00
C ILE A 104 -1.84 3.26 -9.35
N ALA A 105 -1.89 1.95 -9.64
CA ALA A 105 -2.43 1.46 -10.90
C ALA A 105 -3.23 0.15 -10.75
N GLY A 106 -4.32 0.06 -11.52
CA GLY A 106 -5.01 -1.21 -11.73
C GLY A 106 -4.31 -2.01 -12.83
N LEU A 107 -3.82 -3.21 -12.50
CA LEU A 107 -2.93 -3.97 -13.38
C LEU A 107 -3.68 -4.69 -14.52
N GLY A 108 -4.98 -4.93 -14.37
CA GLY A 108 -5.79 -5.61 -15.39
C GLY A 108 -6.32 -4.72 -16.52
N GLY A 109 -6.25 -3.40 -16.39
CA GLY A 109 -6.80 -2.44 -17.36
C GLY A 109 -5.93 -2.24 -18.60
N GLY A 110 -6.18 -1.17 -19.36
CA GLY A 110 -5.29 -0.70 -20.43
C GLY A 110 -4.36 0.42 -19.96
N THR A 111 -4.92 1.58 -19.58
CA THR A 111 -4.14 2.78 -19.19
C THR A 111 -3.25 2.55 -17.97
N GLY A 112 -3.81 2.04 -16.87
CA GLY A 112 -3.04 1.79 -15.63
C GLY A 112 -1.97 0.72 -15.84
N SER A 113 -2.39 -0.42 -16.39
CA SER A 113 -1.54 -1.58 -16.69
C SER A 113 -0.31 -1.25 -17.53
N GLY A 114 -0.51 -0.52 -18.65
CA GLY A 114 0.59 -0.16 -19.55
C GLY A 114 1.30 1.14 -19.20
N GLY A 115 0.62 2.07 -18.55
CA GLY A 115 1.13 3.40 -18.23
C GLY A 115 1.85 3.49 -16.89
N GLY A 116 1.44 2.73 -15.88
CA GLY A 116 2.05 2.72 -14.56
C GLY A 116 3.57 2.48 -14.59
N PRO A 117 4.05 1.38 -15.21
CA PRO A 117 5.48 1.09 -15.33
C PRO A 117 6.26 2.19 -16.08
N VAL A 118 5.65 2.78 -17.12
CA VAL A 118 6.30 3.85 -17.92
C VAL A 118 6.56 5.08 -17.08
N ILE A 119 5.61 5.48 -16.23
CA ILE A 119 5.80 6.63 -15.34
C ILE A 119 6.82 6.28 -14.25
N ALA A 120 6.77 5.06 -13.72
CA ALA A 120 7.70 4.61 -12.69
C ALA A 120 9.16 4.63 -13.18
N ASP A 121 9.44 4.05 -14.35
CA ASP A 121 10.76 4.11 -15.00
C ASP A 121 11.22 5.58 -15.16
N HIS A 122 10.33 6.43 -15.67
CA HIS A 122 10.65 7.85 -15.90
C HIS A 122 11.00 8.60 -14.62
N LEU A 123 10.23 8.38 -13.54
CA LEU A 123 10.48 9.01 -12.26
C LEU A 123 11.79 8.51 -11.65
N GLY A 124 12.07 7.20 -11.72
CA GLY A 124 13.32 6.61 -11.21
C GLY A 124 14.58 7.05 -11.98
N GLU A 125 14.43 7.48 -13.24
CA GLU A 125 15.53 8.06 -14.03
C GLU A 125 15.85 9.51 -13.65
N ILE A 126 14.87 10.26 -13.14
CA ILE A 126 14.95 11.72 -12.95
C ILE A 126 15.16 12.11 -11.48
N TYR A 127 14.49 11.42 -10.56
CA TYR A 127 14.45 11.77 -9.15
C TYR A 127 15.30 10.81 -8.31
N ALA A 128 15.71 11.27 -7.13
CA ALA A 128 16.54 10.47 -6.22
C ALA A 128 15.68 9.76 -5.15
N GLU A 129 14.48 10.26 -4.90
CA GLU A 129 13.51 9.71 -3.99
C GLU A 129 12.96 8.38 -4.52
N PRO A 130 12.73 7.39 -3.65
CA PRO A 130 12.25 6.08 -4.06
C PRO A 130 10.86 6.16 -4.70
N VAL A 131 10.63 5.28 -5.66
CA VAL A 131 9.44 5.17 -6.48
C VAL A 131 8.72 3.86 -6.16
N TYR A 132 7.66 3.95 -5.36
CA TYR A 132 6.86 2.79 -4.97
C TYR A 132 5.65 2.61 -5.90
N GLY A 133 5.28 1.36 -6.14
CA GLY A 133 4.05 0.99 -6.82
C GLY A 133 2.99 0.49 -5.83
N LEU A 134 1.74 0.91 -6.01
CA LEU A 134 0.55 0.26 -5.46
C LEU A 134 -0.23 -0.39 -6.60
N GLY A 135 -0.02 -1.69 -6.78
CA GLY A 135 -0.63 -2.50 -7.83
C GLY A 135 -1.93 -3.17 -7.37
N ILE A 136 -3.02 -2.91 -8.08
CA ILE A 136 -4.33 -3.54 -7.80
C ILE A 136 -4.54 -4.71 -8.76
N LEU A 137 -4.56 -5.91 -8.20
CA LEU A 137 -4.81 -7.14 -8.94
C LEU A 137 -6.33 -7.30 -9.18
N PRO A 138 -6.75 -7.66 -10.40
CA PRO A 138 -8.15 -7.97 -10.66
C PRO A 138 -8.53 -9.27 -9.94
N SER A 139 -9.81 -9.42 -9.63
CA SER A 139 -10.30 -10.72 -9.17
C SER A 139 -10.30 -11.75 -10.31
N THR A 140 -10.18 -13.04 -9.96
CA THR A 140 -10.18 -14.16 -10.91
C THR A 140 -11.45 -14.22 -11.76
N ASP A 141 -12.59 -13.76 -11.24
CA ASP A 141 -13.90 -13.72 -11.90
C ASP A 141 -14.11 -12.53 -12.84
N GLU A 142 -13.21 -11.53 -12.86
CA GLU A 142 -13.32 -10.37 -13.77
C GLU A 142 -13.09 -10.77 -15.25
N GLY A 143 -12.44 -11.91 -15.49
CA GLY A 143 -12.25 -12.52 -16.81
C GLY A 143 -10.78 -12.63 -17.22
N GLY A 144 -10.51 -13.54 -18.18
CA GLY A 144 -9.15 -13.91 -18.56
C GLY A 144 -8.31 -12.77 -19.16
N ILE A 145 -8.93 -11.80 -19.84
CA ILE A 145 -8.20 -10.65 -20.40
C ILE A 145 -7.58 -9.77 -19.31
N TYR A 146 -8.32 -9.49 -18.23
CA TYR A 146 -7.83 -8.67 -17.12
C TYR A 146 -6.74 -9.40 -16.35
N ASN A 147 -6.89 -10.70 -16.11
CA ASN A 147 -5.90 -11.50 -15.41
C ASN A 147 -4.59 -11.61 -16.22
N ARG A 148 -4.68 -11.79 -17.55
CA ARG A 148 -3.48 -11.77 -18.41
C ARG A 148 -2.81 -10.41 -18.44
N ASN A 149 -3.57 -9.32 -18.57
CA ASN A 149 -3.01 -7.97 -18.52
C ASN A 149 -2.32 -7.71 -17.17
N ALA A 150 -2.91 -8.19 -16.07
CA ALA A 150 -2.33 -8.06 -14.74
C ALA A 150 -1.02 -8.84 -14.59
N ALA A 151 -0.93 -10.07 -15.12
CA ALA A 151 0.29 -10.84 -15.08
C ALA A 151 1.46 -10.13 -15.79
N ASN A 152 1.24 -9.65 -17.01
CA ASN A 152 2.29 -8.96 -17.79
C ASN A 152 2.63 -7.59 -17.18
N SER A 153 1.64 -6.87 -16.66
CA SER A 153 1.84 -5.58 -16.00
C SER A 153 2.58 -5.73 -14.68
N LEU A 154 2.26 -6.76 -13.89
CA LEU A 154 2.93 -7.06 -12.62
C LEU A 154 4.43 -7.20 -12.80
N GLN A 155 4.88 -7.99 -13.78
CA GLN A 155 6.29 -8.19 -14.07
C GLN A 155 7.00 -6.88 -14.43
N ARG A 156 6.41 -6.08 -15.33
CA ARG A 156 6.98 -4.79 -15.73
C ARG A 156 7.02 -3.82 -14.56
N PHE A 157 5.92 -3.71 -13.82
CA PHE A 157 5.80 -2.74 -12.75
C PHE A 157 6.75 -3.05 -11.59
N ALA A 158 6.90 -4.32 -11.22
CA ALA A 158 7.84 -4.75 -10.19
C ALA A 158 9.30 -4.40 -10.52
N ARG A 159 9.67 -4.36 -11.81
CA ARG A 159 11.02 -3.96 -12.26
C ARG A 159 11.21 -2.44 -12.32
N SER A 160 10.13 -1.70 -12.50
CA SER A 160 10.13 -0.24 -12.63
C SER A 160 10.00 0.50 -11.29
N THR A 161 9.81 -0.21 -10.18
CA THR A 161 9.59 0.38 -8.85
C THR A 161 10.57 -0.18 -7.83
N ASP A 162 10.98 0.65 -6.87
CA ASP A 162 11.80 0.21 -5.74
C ASP A 162 11.04 -0.73 -4.80
N SER A 163 9.71 -0.66 -4.75
CA SER A 163 8.89 -1.68 -4.07
C SER A 163 7.49 -1.69 -4.65
N LEU A 164 6.91 -2.88 -4.79
CA LEU A 164 5.56 -3.06 -5.28
C LEU A 164 4.65 -3.58 -4.17
N LEU A 165 3.88 -2.66 -3.59
CA LEU A 165 2.79 -2.98 -2.69
C LEU A 165 1.60 -3.49 -3.50
N LEU A 166 1.09 -4.67 -3.14
CA LEU A 166 -0.01 -5.30 -3.88
C LEU A 166 -1.29 -5.37 -3.06
N PHE A 167 -2.40 -5.21 -3.77
CA PHE A 167 -3.74 -5.42 -3.25
C PHE A 167 -4.54 -6.31 -4.19
N ASP A 168 -5.05 -7.43 -3.67
CA ASP A 168 -5.89 -8.37 -4.41
C ASP A 168 -7.37 -8.09 -4.18
N ASN A 169 -8.05 -7.57 -5.21
CA ASN A 169 -9.50 -7.35 -5.18
C ASN A 169 -10.26 -8.64 -4.86
N GLY A 170 -9.77 -9.79 -5.32
CA GLY A 170 -10.38 -11.10 -5.07
C GLY A 170 -10.36 -11.47 -3.60
N ALA A 171 -9.25 -11.23 -2.91
CA ALA A 171 -9.13 -11.42 -1.46
C ALA A 171 -10.03 -10.44 -0.68
N ALA A 172 -10.28 -9.26 -1.25
CA ALA A 172 -11.06 -8.21 -0.60
C ALA A 172 -12.59 -8.38 -0.70
N LYS A 173 -13.08 -9.08 -1.72
CA LYS A 173 -14.52 -9.20 -2.06
C LYS A 173 -15.39 -9.77 -0.93
N SER A 174 -16.46 -9.03 -0.62
CA SER A 174 -17.58 -9.49 0.20
C SER A 174 -18.67 -10.14 -0.66
N SER A 175 -19.31 -11.19 -0.16
CA SER A 175 -20.39 -11.89 -0.87
C SER A 175 -21.71 -11.13 -0.77
N GLY A 176 -22.32 -10.77 -1.90
CA GLY A 176 -23.71 -10.29 -1.97
C GLY A 176 -23.92 -8.80 -2.25
N GLU A 177 -22.85 -8.05 -2.51
CA GLU A 177 -22.90 -6.62 -2.83
C GLU A 177 -23.04 -6.33 -4.33
N THR A 178 -23.46 -5.10 -4.65
CA THR A 178 -23.35 -4.61 -6.03
C THR A 178 -21.89 -4.32 -6.37
N LEU A 179 -21.51 -4.43 -7.65
CA LEU A 179 -20.13 -4.22 -8.09
C LEU A 179 -19.58 -2.83 -7.70
N SER A 180 -20.42 -1.79 -7.73
CA SER A 180 -20.01 -0.43 -7.40
C SER A 180 -19.84 -0.21 -5.90
N GLU A 181 -20.71 -0.79 -5.07
CA GLU A 181 -20.57 -0.74 -3.60
C GLU A 181 -19.32 -1.52 -3.18
N GLY A 182 -19.10 -2.72 -3.75
CA GLY A 182 -17.93 -3.54 -3.46
C GLY A 182 -16.61 -2.81 -3.75
N TYR A 183 -16.49 -2.11 -4.88
CA TYR A 183 -15.27 -1.33 -5.16
C TYR A 183 -15.09 -0.12 -4.23
N ARG A 184 -16.17 0.48 -3.73
CA ARG A 184 -16.06 1.57 -2.75
C ARG A 184 -15.51 1.04 -1.43
N GLU A 185 -16.05 -0.08 -0.94
CA GLU A 185 -15.58 -0.72 0.29
C GLU A 185 -14.12 -1.19 0.17
N ILE A 186 -13.75 -1.75 -0.98
CA ILE A 186 -12.36 -2.11 -1.29
C ILE A 186 -11.46 -0.87 -1.22
N ASN A 187 -11.86 0.23 -1.86
CA ASN A 187 -11.08 1.47 -1.83
C ASN A 187 -10.96 2.05 -0.41
N ASP A 188 -12.01 1.95 0.42
CA ASP A 188 -11.97 2.32 1.83
C ASP A 188 -11.00 1.42 2.62
N GLU A 189 -10.94 0.12 2.33
CA GLU A 189 -9.96 -0.83 2.90
C GLU A 189 -8.52 -0.46 2.53
N ILE A 190 -8.29 -0.10 1.26
CA ILE A 190 -7.00 0.35 0.74
C ILE A 190 -6.60 1.65 1.45
N ALA A 191 -7.45 2.67 1.40
CA ALA A 191 -7.16 3.97 1.99
C ALA A 191 -6.91 3.85 3.50
N THR A 192 -7.63 2.97 4.20
CA THR A 192 -7.40 2.72 5.63
C THR A 192 -6.02 2.13 5.87
N ARG A 193 -5.61 1.07 5.16
CA ARG A 193 -4.31 0.42 5.41
C ARG A 193 -3.14 1.30 5.01
N PHE A 194 -3.14 1.79 3.77
CA PHE A 194 -2.03 2.59 3.25
C PHE A 194 -1.99 3.99 3.89
N GLY A 195 -3.14 4.59 4.19
CA GLY A 195 -3.20 5.83 4.94
C GLY A 195 -2.62 5.69 6.35
N ASN A 196 -2.94 4.61 7.07
CA ASN A 196 -2.33 4.34 8.38
C ASN A 196 -0.81 4.12 8.27
N LEU A 197 -0.33 3.40 7.25
CA LEU A 197 1.10 3.20 7.03
C LEU A 197 1.83 4.53 6.80
N PHE A 198 1.37 5.34 5.85
CA PHE A 198 2.10 6.54 5.44
C PHE A 198 1.94 7.71 6.41
N SER A 199 0.82 7.78 7.15
CA SER A 199 0.59 8.79 8.18
C SER A 199 1.40 8.57 9.46
N ALA A 200 1.81 7.34 9.76
CA ALA A 200 2.52 7.01 11.00
C ALA A 200 3.80 7.85 11.24
N GLY A 201 4.43 8.33 10.16
CA GLY A 201 5.64 9.16 10.21
C GLY A 201 5.42 10.68 10.36
N GLU A 202 4.18 11.18 10.39
CA GLU A 202 3.88 12.64 10.33
C GLU A 202 3.38 13.22 11.67
N ILE A 203 4.01 12.86 12.79
CA ILE A 203 3.55 13.26 14.14
C ILE A 203 3.62 14.78 14.41
N ASP A 204 4.45 15.52 13.67
CA ASP A 204 4.55 16.99 13.81
C ASP A 204 3.23 17.72 13.48
N ALA A 205 2.28 17.07 12.80
CA ALA A 205 0.96 17.63 12.51
C ALA A 205 -0.03 17.56 13.70
N MET A 206 0.24 16.74 14.73
CA MET A 206 -0.76 16.42 15.78
C MET A 206 -0.41 16.87 17.21
N GLY A 207 0.73 17.52 17.42
CA GLY A 207 0.99 18.32 18.63
C GLY A 207 1.13 17.53 19.95
N GLY A 208 2.35 17.50 20.47
CA GLY A 208 2.58 17.79 21.89
C GLY A 208 2.94 16.64 22.84
N ASP A 209 2.73 15.38 22.49
CA ASP A 209 3.17 14.25 23.34
C ASP A 209 4.31 13.48 22.68
N VAL A 210 5.45 13.47 23.37
CA VAL A 210 6.68 12.80 22.94
C VAL A 210 6.48 11.30 23.08
N ALA A 211 6.12 10.62 22.00
CA ALA A 211 6.28 9.18 21.89
C ALA A 211 7.78 8.83 21.94
N GLU A 212 8.14 7.78 22.68
CA GLU A 212 9.55 7.41 22.90
C GLU A 212 10.13 6.58 21.73
N SER A 213 9.30 6.00 20.84
CA SER A 213 9.73 5.19 19.68
C SER A 213 8.77 5.32 18.50
N VAL A 214 8.67 6.53 17.97
CA VAL A 214 7.88 6.87 16.78
C VAL A 214 8.42 6.17 15.55
N VAL A 215 7.54 5.57 14.73
CA VAL A 215 7.88 5.13 13.38
C VAL A 215 8.09 6.37 12.51
N ASP A 216 9.30 6.60 12.03
CA ASP A 216 9.58 7.67 11.07
C ASP A 216 9.49 7.17 9.62
N SER A 217 9.59 8.10 8.65
CA SER A 217 9.61 7.73 7.22
C SER A 217 10.79 6.80 6.89
N SER A 218 11.92 6.93 7.57
CA SER A 218 13.12 6.11 7.35
C SER A 218 12.86 4.64 7.69
N GLU A 219 12.14 4.34 8.77
CA GLU A 219 11.75 2.98 9.13
C GLU A 219 10.85 2.34 8.07
N ILE A 220 9.92 3.11 7.48
CA ILE A 220 9.09 2.65 6.37
C ILE A 220 9.95 2.39 5.13
N ILE A 221 10.79 3.36 4.72
CA ILE A 221 11.69 3.22 3.55
C ILE A 221 12.59 2.00 3.69
N ASN A 222 13.25 1.84 4.85
CA ASN A 222 14.15 0.73 5.11
C ASN A 222 13.43 -0.63 5.18
N THR A 223 12.13 -0.64 5.51
CA THR A 223 11.31 -1.87 5.49
C THR A 223 10.92 -2.23 4.07
N LEU A 224 10.46 -1.26 3.28
CA LEU A 224 10.11 -1.49 1.87
C LEU A 224 11.36 -1.95 1.10
N GLY A 225 12.50 -1.29 1.35
CA GLY A 225 13.81 -1.65 0.82
C GLY A 225 13.91 -1.54 -0.70
N ASP A 226 14.94 -2.19 -1.25
CA ASP A 226 15.26 -2.17 -2.68
C ASP A 226 14.73 -3.45 -3.34
N GLY A 227 13.44 -3.45 -3.68
CA GLY A 227 12.77 -4.45 -4.49
C GLY A 227 11.83 -5.36 -3.72
N GLY A 228 11.03 -6.11 -4.49
CA GLY A 228 10.15 -7.16 -3.99
C GLY A 228 8.70 -6.74 -3.82
N ILE A 229 7.90 -7.74 -3.45
CA ILE A 229 6.46 -7.60 -3.26
C ILE A 229 6.18 -7.34 -1.78
N THR A 230 5.26 -6.42 -1.51
CA THR A 230 4.85 -6.07 -0.16
C THR A 230 3.37 -6.34 0.06
N SER A 231 3.05 -6.94 1.21
CA SER A 231 1.69 -7.16 1.69
C SER A 231 1.47 -6.50 3.04
N ILE A 232 0.24 -6.06 3.32
CA ILE A 232 -0.10 -5.39 4.58
C ILE A 232 -1.26 -6.10 5.30
N GLY A 233 -1.01 -6.43 6.55
CA GLY A 233 -2.00 -6.86 7.53
C GLY A 233 -2.51 -5.70 8.37
N TYR A 234 -3.80 -5.73 8.73
CA TYR A 234 -4.39 -4.70 9.60
C TYR A 234 -5.47 -5.29 10.49
N ALA A 235 -5.41 -4.97 11.78
CA ALA A 235 -6.43 -5.33 12.75
C ALA A 235 -6.69 -4.17 13.70
N THR A 236 -7.93 -4.04 14.16
CA THR A 236 -8.34 -3.02 15.12
C THR A 236 -9.26 -3.59 16.19
N GLU A 237 -9.34 -2.89 17.31
CA GLU A 237 -10.21 -3.14 18.45
C GLU A 237 -10.71 -1.81 19.00
N ALA A 238 -12.02 -1.71 19.27
CA ALA A 238 -12.57 -0.53 19.91
C ALA A 238 -12.18 -0.51 21.39
N ILE A 239 -11.90 0.67 21.91
CA ILE A 239 -11.67 0.83 23.35
C ILE A 239 -13.04 0.81 24.02
N GLU A 240 -13.22 -0.10 24.98
CA GLU A 240 -14.39 -0.06 25.85
C GLU A 240 -14.24 1.17 26.75
N THR A 241 -14.99 2.23 26.44
CA THR A 241 -15.17 3.32 27.40
C THR A 241 -16.00 2.77 28.53
N ASP A 242 -15.37 2.42 29.65
CA ASP A 242 -16.10 2.31 30.90
C ASP A 242 -16.80 3.67 31.12
N GLU A 243 -18.11 3.72 30.86
CA GLU A 243 -18.99 4.70 31.50
C GLU A 243 -19.01 4.35 33.00
N GLY A 244 -17.86 4.55 33.65
CA GLY A 244 -17.64 4.30 35.05
C GLY A 244 -18.62 5.11 35.86
N GLY A 245 -19.62 4.43 36.40
CA GLY A 245 -20.54 5.00 37.38
C GLY A 245 -19.76 5.69 38.49
N LEU A 246 -20.39 6.68 39.13
CA LEU A 246 -19.85 7.54 40.20
C LEU A 246 -19.20 6.82 41.40
N LEU A 247 -19.17 5.48 41.42
CA LEU A 247 -18.61 4.62 42.45
C LEU A 247 -17.10 4.33 42.26
N ASP A 248 -16.57 4.24 41.03
CA ASP A 248 -15.15 3.89 40.80
C ASP A 248 -14.18 4.99 41.23
N ARG A 249 -14.60 6.26 41.10
CA ARG A 249 -13.81 7.41 41.62
C ARG A 249 -13.64 7.40 43.14
N PHE A 250 -14.38 6.55 43.87
CA PHE A 250 -14.33 6.48 45.33
C PHE A 250 -13.39 5.40 45.87
N LEU A 251 -12.88 4.51 45.01
CA LEU A 251 -12.07 3.35 45.38
C LEU A 251 -10.70 3.36 44.69
N GLY A 252 -10.04 4.52 44.62
CA GLY A 252 -8.67 4.60 44.10
C GLY A 252 -7.67 3.89 45.03
N SER A 253 -7.15 2.76 44.59
CA SER A 253 -5.95 2.11 45.14
C SER A 253 -4.94 1.84 44.02
N ASP A 254 -3.65 2.02 44.31
CA ASP A 254 -2.47 1.90 43.43
C ASP A 254 -2.28 0.54 42.68
N ASP A 255 -3.31 -0.32 42.63
CA ASP A 255 -3.31 -1.66 41.99
C ASP A 255 -3.89 -1.64 40.55
N ASP A 256 -4.56 -0.57 40.12
CA ASP A 256 -5.19 -0.49 38.79
C ASP A 256 -4.20 -0.30 37.63
N ASP A 257 -3.09 0.43 37.85
CA ASP A 257 -2.10 0.72 36.80
C ASP A 257 -1.34 -0.53 36.32
N LEU A 258 -1.19 -1.53 37.18
CA LEU A 258 -0.56 -2.82 36.83
C LEU A 258 -1.51 -3.75 36.08
N ALA A 259 -2.80 -3.70 36.38
CA ALA A 259 -3.83 -4.47 35.69
C ALA A 259 -4.08 -3.92 34.28
N SER A 260 -4.15 -2.59 34.12
CA SER A 260 -4.35 -1.93 32.83
C SER A 260 -3.17 -2.14 31.86
N SER A 261 -1.93 -2.12 32.37
CA SER A 261 -0.72 -2.38 31.56
C SER A 261 -0.66 -3.83 31.05
N GLY A 262 -1.10 -4.80 31.86
CA GLY A 262 -1.22 -6.21 31.44
C GLY A 262 -2.26 -6.42 30.35
N ASP A 263 -3.38 -5.70 30.44
CA ASP A 263 -4.46 -5.77 29.45
C ASP A 263 -4.05 -5.15 28.11
N ALA A 264 -3.43 -3.96 28.12
CA ALA A 264 -2.88 -3.33 26.91
C ALA A 264 -1.85 -4.23 26.19
N THR A 265 -0.99 -4.91 26.95
CA THR A 265 0.01 -5.86 26.41
C THR A 265 -0.65 -7.03 25.66
N ASN A 266 -1.68 -7.64 26.26
CA ASN A 266 -2.40 -8.75 25.66
C ASN A 266 -3.21 -8.32 24.42
N ARG A 267 -3.83 -7.14 24.48
CA ARG A 267 -4.55 -6.54 23.35
C ARG A 267 -3.64 -6.33 22.15
N ILE A 268 -2.48 -5.68 22.36
CA ILE A 268 -1.50 -5.44 21.28
C ILE A 268 -1.04 -6.76 20.66
N THR A 269 -0.62 -7.72 21.49
CA THR A 269 -0.16 -9.03 20.98
C THR A 269 -1.26 -9.75 20.18
N SER A 270 -2.51 -9.65 20.61
CA SER A 270 -3.66 -10.24 19.92
C SER A 270 -3.97 -9.53 18.60
N LEU A 271 -3.87 -8.20 18.56
CA LEU A 271 -4.03 -7.39 17.35
C LEU A 271 -2.96 -7.72 16.32
N VAL A 272 -1.69 -7.80 16.72
CA VAL A 272 -0.58 -8.13 15.82
C VAL A 272 -0.75 -9.52 15.20
N ARG A 273 -1.16 -10.51 15.99
CA ARG A 273 -1.51 -11.85 15.47
C ARG A 273 -2.64 -11.80 14.44
N ARG A 274 -3.70 -11.04 14.73
CA ARG A 274 -4.83 -10.87 13.79
C ARG A 274 -4.43 -10.10 12.53
N ALA A 275 -3.55 -9.12 12.63
CA ALA A 275 -3.04 -8.38 11.49
C ALA A 275 -2.18 -9.29 10.60
N THR A 276 -1.28 -10.07 11.20
CA THR A 276 -0.32 -10.94 10.50
C THR A 276 -0.99 -12.16 9.86
N LEU A 277 -1.87 -12.84 10.59
CA LEU A 277 -2.49 -14.10 10.16
C LEU A 277 -3.90 -13.93 9.60
N GLY A 278 -4.39 -12.69 9.53
CA GLY A 278 -5.72 -12.35 9.07
C GLY A 278 -5.78 -12.01 7.59
N LYS A 279 -6.66 -11.07 7.24
CA LYS A 279 -6.86 -10.62 5.86
C LYS A 279 -5.78 -9.61 5.47
N LEU A 280 -4.78 -10.11 4.75
CA LEU A 280 -3.72 -9.31 4.13
C LEU A 280 -4.22 -8.63 2.84
N THR A 281 -3.55 -7.56 2.41
CA THR A 281 -3.81 -6.93 1.10
C THR A 281 -3.51 -7.89 -0.04
N LEU A 282 -2.45 -8.70 0.12
CA LEU A 282 -2.09 -9.80 -0.76
C LEU A 282 -1.88 -11.05 0.10
N PRO A 283 -2.72 -12.09 -0.01
CA PRO A 283 -2.50 -13.34 0.71
C PRO A 283 -1.13 -13.95 0.38
N CYS A 284 -0.32 -14.21 1.41
CA CYS A 284 1.03 -14.78 1.32
C CYS A 284 1.37 -15.53 2.61
N GLU A 285 2.41 -16.35 2.59
CA GLU A 285 2.96 -16.96 3.81
C GLU A 285 3.88 -15.95 4.53
N PRO A 286 3.62 -15.61 5.81
CA PRO A 286 4.39 -14.59 6.52
C PRO A 286 5.88 -14.90 6.72
N ASP A 287 6.25 -16.17 6.79
CA ASP A 287 7.64 -16.64 6.93
C ASP A 287 8.48 -16.50 5.66
N SER A 288 7.84 -16.19 4.53
CA SER A 288 8.53 -15.82 3.30
C SER A 288 8.96 -14.35 3.23
N ALA A 289 8.65 -13.54 4.26
CA ALA A 289 8.93 -12.11 4.26
C ALA A 289 10.40 -11.81 4.61
N ALA A 290 11.09 -11.07 3.73
CA ALA A 290 12.47 -10.62 3.97
C ALA A 290 12.58 -9.57 5.09
N ARG A 291 11.57 -8.69 5.24
CA ARG A 291 11.53 -7.61 6.23
C ARG A 291 10.12 -7.44 6.78
N ALA A 292 9.99 -6.98 8.01
CA ALA A 292 8.70 -6.61 8.56
C ALA A 292 8.71 -5.30 9.35
N LEU A 293 7.58 -4.60 9.34
CA LEU A 293 7.33 -3.41 10.16
C LEU A 293 6.02 -3.56 10.92
N LEU A 294 6.09 -3.39 12.23
CA LEU A 294 4.94 -3.32 13.12
C LEU A 294 4.67 -1.86 13.50
N ILE A 295 3.46 -1.38 13.23
CA ILE A 295 2.96 -0.08 13.71
C ILE A 295 1.76 -0.34 14.62
N VAL A 296 1.81 0.15 15.85
CA VAL A 296 0.67 0.10 16.77
C VAL A 296 0.16 1.51 17.00
N SER A 297 -1.12 1.76 16.65
CA SER A 297 -1.74 3.08 16.77
C SER A 297 -2.92 3.09 17.73
N GLY A 298 -3.19 4.26 18.31
CA GLY A 298 -4.30 4.49 19.25
C GLY A 298 -3.93 5.50 20.34
N PRO A 299 -4.82 5.74 21.32
CA PRO A 299 -4.57 6.66 22.42
C PRO A 299 -3.33 6.27 23.23
N PRO A 300 -2.45 7.22 23.58
CA PRO A 300 -1.20 6.94 24.30
C PRO A 300 -1.35 6.09 25.56
N GLU A 301 -2.41 6.29 26.33
CA GLU A 301 -2.73 5.54 27.56
C GLU A 301 -3.07 4.06 27.32
N HIS A 302 -3.35 3.70 26.06
CA HIS A 302 -3.72 2.37 25.64
C HIS A 302 -2.59 1.66 24.87
N LEU A 303 -1.45 2.32 24.69
CA LEU A 303 -0.25 1.75 24.09
C LEU A 303 0.68 1.24 25.21
N SER A 304 1.30 0.08 24.98
CA SER A 304 2.20 -0.56 25.93
C SER A 304 3.48 -0.93 25.23
N ARG A 305 4.61 -0.32 25.63
CA ARG A 305 5.94 -0.64 25.13
C ARG A 305 6.26 -2.13 25.28
N LYS A 306 5.96 -2.69 26.44
CA LYS A 306 6.13 -4.14 26.68
C LYS A 306 5.27 -4.97 25.72
N GLY A 307 4.07 -4.51 25.39
CA GLY A 307 3.19 -5.12 24.40
C GLY A 307 3.79 -5.09 22.99
N ILE A 308 4.33 -3.93 22.59
CA ILE A 308 4.99 -3.74 21.29
C ILE A 308 6.24 -4.63 21.20
N ASP A 309 7.11 -4.63 22.22
CA ASP A 309 8.31 -5.47 22.27
C ASP A 309 7.94 -6.96 22.20
N SER A 310 6.95 -7.40 22.99
CA SER A 310 6.50 -8.81 22.97
C SER A 310 5.87 -9.21 21.63
N ALA A 311 5.14 -8.29 21.00
CA ALA A 311 4.51 -8.55 19.70
C ALA A 311 5.55 -8.54 18.57
N ARG A 312 6.58 -7.70 18.67
CA ARG A 312 7.75 -7.72 17.79
C ARG A 312 8.50 -9.05 17.89
N ASP A 313 8.83 -9.51 19.09
CA ASP A 313 9.52 -10.79 19.30
C ASP A 313 8.71 -11.96 18.72
N TRP A 314 7.37 -11.91 18.87
CA TRP A 314 6.48 -12.90 18.27
C TRP A 314 6.51 -12.80 16.74
N LEU A 315 6.46 -11.59 16.17
CA LEU A 315 6.51 -11.39 14.72
C LEU A 315 7.85 -11.87 14.13
N GLU A 316 8.99 -11.57 14.77
CA GLU A 316 10.32 -12.10 14.41
C GLU A 316 10.33 -13.63 14.37
N THR A 317 9.63 -14.29 15.30
CA THR A 317 9.53 -15.76 15.33
C THR A 317 8.59 -16.29 14.26
N GLU A 318 7.47 -15.61 14.01
CA GLU A 318 6.44 -16.04 13.05
C GLU A 318 6.92 -15.87 11.61
N THR A 319 7.68 -14.82 11.31
CA THR A 319 8.18 -14.53 9.97
C THR A 319 9.57 -15.11 9.68
N ASP A 320 10.23 -15.72 10.68
CA ASP A 320 11.66 -16.09 10.64
C ASP A 320 12.59 -14.95 10.17
N CYS A 321 12.12 -13.69 10.28
CA CYS A 321 12.79 -12.52 9.77
C CYS A 321 13.66 -11.88 10.87
N ARG A 322 14.91 -11.56 10.53
CA ARG A 322 15.83 -10.86 11.44
C ARG A 322 15.66 -9.33 11.41
N GLU A 323 15.01 -8.80 10.38
CA GLU A 323 14.79 -7.37 10.17
C GLU A 323 13.35 -6.96 10.47
N VAL A 324 12.96 -7.08 11.75
CA VAL A 324 11.66 -6.59 12.21
C VAL A 324 11.84 -5.25 12.91
N ARG A 325 11.16 -4.24 12.36
CA ARG A 325 11.04 -2.89 12.92
C ARG A 325 9.71 -2.79 13.64
N ALA A 326 9.66 -1.99 14.70
CA ALA A 326 8.42 -1.76 15.44
C ALA A 326 8.41 -0.36 16.03
N GLY A 327 7.25 0.27 16.03
CA GLY A 327 7.03 1.53 16.72
C GLY A 327 5.56 1.81 16.99
N ASP A 328 5.33 2.88 17.74
CA ASP A 328 3.98 3.38 18.01
C ASP A 328 3.63 4.59 17.14
N TYR A 329 2.33 4.78 16.97
CA TYR A 329 1.73 5.96 16.37
C TYR A 329 0.60 6.49 17.28
N PRO A 330 0.93 7.37 18.26
CA PRO A 330 -0.03 7.87 19.22
C PRO A 330 -1.10 8.75 18.55
N LEU A 331 -2.37 8.42 18.82
CA LEU A 331 -3.55 9.13 18.32
C LEU A 331 -4.49 9.44 19.50
N PRO A 332 -4.34 10.61 20.16
CA PRO A 332 -5.05 10.92 21.42
C PRO A 332 -6.59 10.87 21.33
N ASP A 333 -7.15 11.23 20.17
CA ASP A 333 -8.61 11.33 19.98
C ASP A 333 -9.22 10.05 19.34
N GLU A 334 -8.45 8.98 19.15
CA GLU A 334 -8.91 7.77 18.47
C GLU A 334 -9.69 6.84 19.43
N GLY A 335 -10.86 6.36 19.03
CA GLY A 335 -11.69 5.45 19.85
C GLY A 335 -11.26 3.98 19.81
N ARG A 336 -10.08 3.69 19.27
CA ARG A 336 -9.63 2.35 18.89
C ARG A 336 -8.12 2.19 19.07
N VAL A 337 -7.69 0.95 19.26
CA VAL A 337 -6.29 0.53 19.09
C VAL A 337 -6.20 -0.30 17.81
N ALA A 338 -5.16 -0.09 17.02
CA ALA A 338 -4.91 -0.84 15.81
C ALA A 338 -3.47 -1.34 15.74
N ALA A 339 -3.29 -2.45 15.04
CA ALA A 339 -1.99 -2.96 14.62
C ALA A 339 -1.96 -3.06 13.10
N LEU A 340 -0.92 -2.51 12.50
CA LEU A 340 -0.59 -2.63 11.09
C LEU A 340 0.74 -3.38 10.98
N VAL A 341 0.76 -4.39 10.13
CA VAL A 341 1.95 -5.23 9.89
C VAL A 341 2.27 -5.16 8.40
N VAL A 342 3.44 -4.64 8.05
CA VAL A 342 3.98 -4.67 6.70
C VAL A 342 4.89 -5.89 6.59
N LEU A 343 4.66 -6.71 5.56
CA LEU A 343 5.50 -7.85 5.19
C LEU A 343 6.09 -7.53 3.81
N SER A 344 7.39 -7.19 3.77
CA SER A 344 8.07 -6.79 2.54
C SER A 344 9.03 -7.86 2.04
N GLY A 345 9.16 -7.97 0.72
CA GLY A 345 9.95 -9.01 0.07
C GLY A 345 9.37 -10.40 0.30
N VAL A 346 8.03 -10.54 0.22
CA VAL A 346 7.38 -11.84 0.32
C VAL A 346 7.57 -12.62 -0.98
N THR A 347 7.88 -13.92 -0.87
CA THR A 347 8.18 -14.77 -2.03
C THR A 347 7.15 -15.89 -2.22
N GLU A 348 6.50 -16.35 -1.15
CA GLU A 348 5.46 -17.37 -1.22
C GLU A 348 4.07 -16.72 -1.34
N VAL A 349 3.71 -16.42 -2.59
CA VAL A 349 2.45 -15.72 -2.92
C VAL A 349 1.65 -16.53 -3.95
N PRO A 350 0.65 -17.34 -3.53
CA PRO A 350 -0.11 -18.21 -4.43
C PRO A 350 -0.78 -17.48 -5.60
N ARG A 351 -1.22 -16.23 -5.38
CA ARG A 351 -1.86 -15.42 -6.42
C ARG A 351 -0.90 -15.02 -7.53
N ILE A 352 0.38 -14.81 -7.20
CA ILE A 352 1.41 -14.45 -8.18
C ILE A 352 1.82 -15.68 -8.98
N GLU A 353 1.96 -16.84 -8.32
CA GLU A 353 2.20 -18.12 -9.00
C GLU A 353 1.12 -18.43 -10.04
N GLU A 354 -0.15 -18.19 -9.71
CA GLU A 354 -1.27 -18.32 -10.65
C GLU A 354 -1.11 -17.36 -11.85
N MET A 355 -0.75 -16.11 -11.60
CA MET A 355 -0.55 -15.12 -12.66
C MET A 355 0.63 -15.46 -13.57
N GLN A 356 1.75 -15.96 -13.03
CA GLN A 356 2.90 -16.41 -13.82
C GLN A 356 2.50 -17.53 -14.78
N GLN A 357 1.75 -18.53 -14.29
CA GLN A 357 1.28 -19.63 -15.13
C GLN A 357 0.40 -19.13 -16.29
N LEU A 358 -0.46 -18.14 -16.02
CA LEU A 358 -1.30 -17.52 -17.05
C LEU A 358 -0.48 -16.73 -18.09
N ALA A 359 0.62 -16.09 -17.70
CA ALA A 359 1.51 -15.38 -18.62
C ALA A 359 2.23 -16.37 -19.56
N VAL A 360 2.85 -17.42 -19.01
CA VAL A 360 3.58 -18.46 -19.76
C VAL A 360 2.66 -19.18 -20.76
N GLU A 361 1.42 -19.49 -20.36
CA GLU A 361 0.43 -20.10 -21.28
C GLU A 361 0.10 -19.19 -22.47
N SER A 362 0.18 -17.87 -22.28
CA SER A 362 -0.13 -16.87 -23.31
C SER A 362 1.04 -16.53 -24.24
N ASP A 363 2.29 -16.74 -23.80
CA ASP A 363 3.53 -16.44 -24.54
C ASP A 363 3.96 -17.54 -25.52
N THR A 364 3.09 -18.51 -25.81
CA THR A 364 3.29 -19.48 -26.92
C THR A 364 3.08 -18.87 -28.34
N GLY A 365 3.19 -17.54 -28.47
CA GLY A 365 3.30 -16.76 -29.72
C GLY A 365 4.71 -16.14 -29.87
N PRO A 366 5.15 -15.70 -31.06
CA PRO A 366 6.58 -15.71 -31.39
C PRO A 366 7.41 -14.59 -30.74
N GLU A 367 8.46 -15.04 -30.03
CA GLU A 367 9.81 -14.47 -29.89
C GLU A 367 9.94 -13.04 -29.31
N ASP A 368 9.80 -12.88 -27.98
CA ASP A 368 10.61 -11.89 -27.21
C ASP A 368 10.79 -12.21 -25.70
N ASP A 369 10.19 -13.27 -25.12
CA ASP A 369 10.00 -13.34 -23.64
C ASP A 369 10.84 -14.37 -22.85
N GLU A 370 11.82 -15.07 -23.45
CA GLU A 370 12.67 -16.04 -22.69
C GLU A 370 13.59 -15.38 -21.65
N GLN A 371 13.81 -14.07 -21.75
CA GLN A 371 14.55 -13.26 -20.78
C GLN A 371 13.63 -12.89 -19.58
N ASP A 372 12.34 -12.71 -19.84
CA ASP A 372 11.38 -12.20 -18.85
C ASP A 372 10.99 -13.23 -17.78
N GLU A 373 10.93 -14.51 -18.15
CA GLU A 373 10.63 -15.63 -17.24
C GLU A 373 11.77 -15.86 -16.23
N LYS A 374 13.02 -15.89 -16.70
CA LYS A 374 14.22 -16.10 -15.84
C LYS A 374 14.49 -14.93 -14.91
N ASP A 375 14.21 -13.71 -15.36
CA ASP A 375 14.46 -12.51 -14.56
C ASP A 375 13.34 -12.30 -13.51
N PHE A 376 12.14 -12.87 -13.70
CA PHE A 376 11.08 -12.85 -12.67
C PHE A 376 11.28 -13.91 -11.57
N GLU A 377 11.79 -15.10 -11.91
CA GLU A 377 12.26 -16.07 -10.90
C GLU A 377 13.33 -15.42 -9.99
N SER A 378 14.21 -14.58 -10.56
CA SER A 378 15.22 -13.85 -9.78
C SER A 378 14.65 -12.84 -8.76
N LEU A 379 13.45 -12.28 -8.99
CA LEU A 379 12.79 -11.39 -8.03
C LEU A 379 12.24 -12.13 -6.80
N LEU A 380 11.99 -13.44 -6.92
CA LEU A 380 11.56 -14.31 -5.83
C LEU A 380 12.75 -15.03 -5.16
N GLU A 381 13.89 -15.14 -5.84
CA GLU A 381 15.09 -15.83 -5.34
C GLU A 381 16.01 -14.94 -4.48
N TYR A 382 15.68 -13.66 -4.26
CA TYR A 382 16.53 -12.71 -3.51
C TYR A 382 16.69 -13.01 -2.00
N GLY A 383 16.29 -14.19 -1.53
CA GLY A 383 16.42 -14.66 -0.15
C GLY A 383 17.60 -15.60 0.12
N ASP A 384 18.33 -16.10 -0.89
CA ASP A 384 19.28 -17.20 -0.69
C ASP A 384 20.78 -16.87 -0.88
N ASP A 385 21.16 -15.64 -1.24
CA ASP A 385 22.58 -15.31 -1.43
C ASP A 385 23.21 -14.68 -0.18
N ASP A 386 23.35 -15.50 0.87
CA ASP A 386 24.28 -15.22 1.96
C ASP A 386 25.05 -16.50 2.35
N GLY A 387 26.16 -16.74 1.64
CA GLY A 387 27.31 -17.43 2.21
C GLY A 387 27.78 -18.70 1.51
N SER A 388 28.61 -18.54 0.46
CA SER A 388 29.84 -19.32 0.36
C SER A 388 30.82 -18.74 -0.66
N GLU A 389 31.83 -18.00 -0.18
CA GLU A 389 33.27 -18.27 -0.41
C GLU A 389 34.17 -17.43 0.51
#